data_AF-A0A949ZGF7-F1
#
_entry.id   AF-A0A949ZGF7-F1
#
_cell.length_a   1.000
_cell.length_b   1.000
_cell.length_c   1.000
_cell.angle_alpha   90.00
_cell.angle_beta   90.00
_cell.angle_gamma   90.00
#
_symmetry.space_group_name_H-M   'P 1'
#
loop_
_entity.id
_entity.type
_entity.pdbx_description
1 polymer ?
#
loop_
_entity_poly.entity_id
_entity_poly.type
_entity_poly.pdbx_seq_one_letter_code
_entity_poly.pdbx_strand_id
1 'polypeptide(L)'
;MSRGLLARKVGMTQIFTETGTVVPVTVLEADSCRVVQRKTHAIDGYDAVQIGFGERRARGTPKPLAGHFKRAGIAPQRTLAELRDAGDATVGTQLRVDMFSAGQRIDVSG
;
A
#
# COMPACT_ATOMS: atom_id res chain seq x y z
N MET A 1 15.48 1.23 4.57
CA MET A 1 14.13 0.67 4.80
C MET A 1 13.17 1.33 3.84
N SER A 2 12.63 0.56 2.91
CA SER A 2 11.66 0.99 1.91
C SER A 2 10.27 1.06 2.55
N ARG A 3 9.82 2.26 2.92
CA ARG A 3 8.42 2.50 3.26
C ARG A 3 7.65 2.73 1.98
N GLY A 4 6.68 1.88 1.67
CA GLY A 4 5.88 1.99 0.47
C GLY A 4 4.40 1.75 0.74
N LEU A 5 3.58 2.28 -0.15
CA LEU A 5 2.13 2.18 -0.12
C LEU A 5 1.65 1.75 -1.50
N LEU A 6 0.50 1.09 -1.53
CA LEU A 6 -0.29 0.99 -2.73
C LEU A 6 -1.28 2.16 -2.78
N ALA A 7 -1.42 2.76 -3.95
CA ALA A 7 -2.36 3.84 -4.15
C ALA A 7 -3.06 3.71 -5.49
N ARG A 8 -4.26 4.26 -5.58
CA ARG A 8 -5.01 4.37 -6.82
C ARG A 8 -4.87 5.78 -7.37
N LYS A 9 -4.44 5.90 -8.63
CA LYS A 9 -4.48 7.19 -9.33
C LYS A 9 -5.93 7.60 -9.52
N VAL A 10 -6.33 8.71 -8.89
CA VAL A 10 -7.68 9.28 -9.01
C VAL A 10 -7.75 10.16 -10.25
N GLY A 11 -6.71 10.96 -10.48
CA GLY A 11 -6.67 11.88 -11.61
C GLY A 11 -5.48 12.84 -11.52
N MET A 12 -5.49 13.83 -12.39
CA MET A 12 -4.50 14.91 -12.44
C MET A 12 -5.23 16.24 -12.32
N THR A 13 -4.62 17.18 -11.63
CA THR A 13 -5.10 18.56 -11.49
C THR A 13 -3.90 19.50 -11.46
N GLN A 14 -4.14 20.78 -11.20
CA GLN A 14 -3.10 21.79 -11.08
C GLN A 14 -3.31 22.61 -9.81
N ILE A 15 -2.21 22.98 -9.17
CA ILE A 15 -2.21 23.90 -8.04
C ILE A 15 -1.51 25.20 -8.45
N PHE A 16 -2.03 26.32 -7.95
CA PHE A 16 -1.40 27.63 -8.11
C PHE A 16 -0.58 27.92 -6.87
N THR A 17 0.70 28.24 -7.08
CA THR A 17 1.57 28.74 -6.02
C THR A 17 1.27 30.21 -5.74
N GLU A 18 1.67 30.69 -4.57
CA GLU A 18 1.49 32.10 -4.16
C GLU A 18 2.18 33.09 -5.12
N THR A 19 3.21 32.63 -5.85
CA THR A 19 3.93 33.41 -6.87
C THR A 19 3.25 33.40 -8.25
N GLY A 20 2.06 32.79 -8.38
CA GLY A 20 1.31 32.70 -9.63
C GLY A 20 1.78 31.59 -10.58
N THR A 21 2.71 30.74 -10.18
CA THR A 21 3.18 29.60 -11.00
C THR A 21 2.21 28.42 -10.89
N VAL A 22 1.89 27.80 -12.03
CA VAL A 22 1.06 26.60 -12.12
C VAL A 22 1.93 25.35 -11.99
N VAL A 23 1.58 24.47 -11.04
CA VAL A 23 2.25 23.19 -10.84
C VAL A 23 1.25 22.06 -11.12
N PRO A 24 1.52 21.17 -12.11
CA PRO A 24 0.69 20.01 -12.35
C PRO A 24 0.89 18.98 -11.22
N VAL A 25 -0.20 18.42 -10.72
CA VAL A 25 -0.19 17.44 -9.62
C VAL A 25 -1.05 16.23 -9.94
N THR A 26 -0.64 15.06 -9.44
CA THR A 26 -1.43 13.83 -9.53
C THR A 26 -2.03 13.52 -8.17
N VAL A 27 -3.32 13.22 -8.15
CA VAL A 27 -4.04 12.82 -6.92
C VAL A 27 -4.02 11.30 -6.81
N LEU A 28 -3.48 10.80 -5.70
CA LEU A 28 -3.40 9.38 -5.36
C LEU A 28 -4.25 9.11 -4.11
N GLU A 29 -5.11 8.10 -4.18
CA GLU A 29 -5.91 7.62 -3.05
C GLU A 29 -5.22 6.41 -2.39
N ALA A 30 -4.97 6.48 -1.09
CA ALA A 30 -4.25 5.45 -0.33
C ALA A 30 -4.91 5.15 1.03
N ASP A 31 -6.23 4.98 1.05
CA ASP A 31 -7.01 4.85 2.30
C ASP A 31 -6.97 3.44 2.93
N SER A 32 -6.83 2.40 2.12
CA SER A 32 -7.03 1.00 2.53
C SER A 32 -5.78 0.13 2.41
N CYS A 33 -4.58 0.66 2.71
CA CYS A 33 -3.37 -0.14 2.73
C CYS A 33 -3.19 -0.91 4.04
N ARG A 34 -3.10 -2.25 3.98
CA ARG A 34 -2.86 -3.10 5.16
C ARG A 34 -1.80 -4.15 4.89
N VAL A 35 -0.98 -4.44 5.90
CA VAL A 35 0.00 -5.54 5.83
C VAL A 35 -0.73 -6.88 5.95
N VAL A 36 -0.51 -7.77 4.98
CA VAL A 36 -1.19 -9.08 4.89
C VAL A 36 -0.29 -10.21 5.36
N GLN A 37 0.98 -10.21 4.95
CA GLN A 37 1.92 -11.24 5.33
C GLN A 37 3.33 -10.63 5.39
N ARG A 38 4.11 -11.06 6.38
CA ARG A 38 5.57 -10.86 6.40
C ARG A 38 6.21 -12.12 5.84
N LYS A 39 7.05 -11.95 4.82
CA LYS A 39 7.91 -12.98 4.27
C LYS A 39 9.28 -12.88 4.90
N THR A 40 9.85 -14.03 5.22
CA THR A 40 11.13 -14.11 5.91
C THR A 40 12.07 -15.03 5.17
N HIS A 41 13.38 -14.76 5.23
CA HIS A 41 14.38 -15.59 4.56
C HIS A 41 14.30 -17.08 4.96
N ALA A 42 13.90 -17.41 6.19
CA ALA A 42 13.79 -18.79 6.67
C ALA A 42 12.65 -19.59 6.04
N ILE A 43 11.54 -18.92 5.67
CA ILE A 43 10.32 -19.59 5.16
C ILE A 43 10.19 -19.40 3.65
N ASP A 44 10.48 -18.19 3.16
CA ASP A 44 10.20 -17.75 1.79
C ASP A 44 11.48 -17.55 0.95
N GLY A 45 12.68 -17.60 1.56
CA GLY A 45 13.96 -17.41 0.88
C GLY A 45 14.32 -15.94 0.62
N TYR A 46 13.50 -14.98 1.07
CA TYR A 46 13.79 -13.55 1.03
C TYR A 46 12.93 -12.77 2.05
N ASP A 47 13.36 -11.56 2.38
CA ASP A 47 12.61 -10.67 3.27
C ASP A 47 11.75 -9.69 2.46
N ALA A 48 10.45 -9.72 2.73
CA ALA A 48 9.49 -8.80 2.11
C ALA A 48 8.23 -8.64 2.98
N VAL A 49 7.53 -7.53 2.77
CA VAL A 49 6.21 -7.30 3.35
C VAL A 49 5.19 -7.29 2.23
N GLN A 50 4.18 -8.15 2.34
CA GLN A 50 3.04 -8.14 1.45
C GLN A 50 1.98 -7.17 1.96
N ILE A 51 1.57 -6.25 1.10
CA ILE A 51 0.57 -5.22 1.39
C ILE A 51 -0.63 -5.44 0.49
N GLY A 52 -1.82 -5.29 1.07
CA GLY A 52 -3.09 -5.30 0.37
C GLY A 52 -3.69 -3.91 0.28
N PHE A 53 -4.37 -3.64 -0.83
CA PHE A 53 -5.08 -2.39 -1.07
C PHE A 53 -6.47 -2.62 -1.68
N GLY A 54 -7.41 -1.76 -1.28
CA GLY A 54 -8.78 -1.71 -1.77
C GLY A 54 -9.63 -2.82 -1.15
N GLU A 55 -10.67 -2.47 -0.42
CA GLU A 55 -11.53 -3.49 0.19
C GLU A 55 -12.31 -4.31 -0.86
N ARG A 56 -12.41 -5.61 -0.59
CA ARG A 56 -13.16 -6.59 -1.39
C ARG A 56 -14.20 -7.28 -0.53
N ARG A 57 -15.40 -7.48 -1.07
CA ARG A 57 -16.47 -8.22 -0.39
C ARG A 57 -16.08 -9.68 -0.21
N ALA A 58 -16.32 -10.23 1.00
CA ALA A 58 -16.01 -11.62 1.33
C ALA A 58 -16.69 -12.63 0.37
N ARG A 59 -17.97 -12.39 0.01
CA ARG A 59 -18.73 -13.26 -0.92
C ARG A 59 -18.06 -13.41 -2.29
N GLY A 60 -17.34 -12.39 -2.74
CA GLY A 60 -16.64 -12.39 -4.03
C GLY A 60 -15.17 -12.80 -3.94
N THR A 61 -14.69 -13.27 -2.78
CA THR A 61 -13.28 -13.61 -2.56
C THR A 61 -13.08 -15.12 -2.72
N PRO A 62 -12.15 -15.58 -3.58
CA PRO A 62 -11.82 -16.99 -3.73
C PRO A 62 -11.41 -17.63 -2.39
N LYS A 63 -11.82 -18.88 -2.14
CA LYS A 63 -11.55 -19.60 -0.88
C LYS A 63 -10.06 -19.56 -0.44
N PRO A 64 -9.06 -19.76 -1.32
CA PRO A 64 -7.66 -19.70 -0.92
C PRO A 64 -7.25 -18.32 -0.38
N LEU A 65 -7.68 -17.24 -1.07
CA LEU A 65 -7.42 -15.87 -0.63
C LEU A 65 -8.18 -15.54 0.65
N ALA A 66 -9.42 -16.00 0.79
CA ALA A 66 -10.20 -15.81 2.01
C ALA A 66 -9.51 -16.44 3.24
N GLY A 67 -8.95 -17.65 3.10
CA GLY A 67 -8.15 -18.29 4.16
C GLY A 67 -6.88 -17.51 4.49
N HIS A 68 -6.21 -16.99 3.46
CA HIS A 68 -5.01 -16.17 3.62
C HIS A 68 -5.29 -14.86 4.40
N PHE A 69 -6.34 -14.12 4.01
CA PHE A 69 -6.76 -12.90 4.74
C PHE A 69 -7.27 -13.20 6.15
N LYS A 70 -7.96 -14.33 6.35
CA LYS A 70 -8.44 -14.77 7.67
C LYS A 70 -7.28 -15.07 8.61
N ARG A 71 -6.20 -15.71 8.12
CA ARG A 71 -4.97 -15.95 8.91
C ARG A 71 -4.30 -14.66 9.35
N ALA A 72 -4.36 -13.63 8.51
CA ALA A 72 -3.84 -12.30 8.81
C ALA A 72 -4.79 -11.44 9.67
N GLY A 73 -6.02 -11.89 9.92
CA GLY A 73 -7.02 -11.14 10.70
C GLY A 73 -7.54 -9.88 10.00
N ILE A 74 -7.41 -9.79 8.68
CA ILE A 74 -7.80 -8.59 7.91
C ILE A 74 -8.98 -8.87 6.95
N ALA A 75 -9.69 -7.79 6.61
CA ALA A 75 -10.69 -7.84 5.56
C ALA A 75 -10.05 -8.16 4.19
N PRO A 76 -10.74 -8.90 3.30
CA PRO A 76 -10.21 -9.19 1.97
C PRO A 76 -9.87 -7.92 1.19
N GLN A 77 -8.69 -7.93 0.57
CA GLN A 77 -8.20 -6.83 -0.26
C GLN A 77 -8.28 -7.18 -1.75
N ARG A 78 -8.38 -6.17 -2.61
CA ARG A 78 -8.50 -6.31 -4.07
C ARG A 78 -7.17 -6.58 -4.72
N THR A 79 -6.17 -5.81 -4.32
CA THR A 79 -4.81 -5.86 -4.88
C THR A 79 -3.85 -6.27 -3.79
N LEU A 80 -2.87 -7.11 -4.15
CA LEU A 80 -1.76 -7.51 -3.29
C LEU A 80 -0.46 -7.17 -4.02
N ALA A 81 0.50 -6.60 -3.30
CA ALA A 81 1.85 -6.38 -3.81
C ALA A 81 2.87 -6.67 -2.71
N GLU A 82 4.11 -6.93 -3.11
CA GLU A 82 5.22 -7.17 -2.19
C GLU A 82 6.21 -6.01 -2.24
N LEU A 83 6.61 -5.54 -1.06
CA LEU A 83 7.72 -4.61 -0.90
C LEU A 83 8.89 -5.32 -0.24
N ARG A 84 10.00 -5.40 -0.97
CA ARG A 84 11.29 -5.85 -0.43
C ARG A 84 11.84 -4.79 0.52
N ASP A 85 12.58 -5.20 1.54
CA ASP A 85 13.30 -4.32 2.50
C ASP A 85 12.43 -3.37 3.35
N ALA A 86 11.15 -3.70 3.50
CA ALA A 86 10.14 -2.88 4.16
C ALA A 86 10.18 -2.90 5.70
N GLY A 87 11.23 -3.47 6.29
CA GLY A 87 11.44 -3.52 7.74
C GLY A 87 10.46 -4.44 8.49
N ASP A 88 10.32 -4.22 9.80
CA ASP A 88 9.53 -5.07 10.71
C ASP A 88 8.06 -4.64 10.81
N ALA A 89 7.42 -4.41 9.66
CA ALA A 89 5.99 -4.14 9.64
C ALA A 89 5.21 -5.39 10.11
N THR A 90 4.35 -5.21 11.12
CA THR A 90 3.53 -6.30 11.67
C THR A 90 2.30 -6.54 10.81
N VAL A 91 1.90 -7.82 10.72
CA VAL A 91 0.68 -8.22 10.01
C VAL A 91 -0.55 -7.55 10.65
N GLY A 92 -1.45 -7.05 9.81
CA GLY A 92 -2.67 -6.35 10.24
C GLY A 92 -2.52 -4.84 10.38
N THR A 93 -1.29 -4.32 10.44
CA THR A 93 -1.03 -2.88 10.54
C THR A 93 -1.54 -2.14 9.32
N GLN A 94 -2.28 -1.05 9.56
CA GLN A 94 -2.72 -0.13 8.53
C GLN A 94 -1.59 0.84 8.19
N LEU A 95 -1.28 0.95 6.91
CA LEU A 95 -0.31 1.89 6.37
C LEU A 95 -1.06 3.11 5.86
N ARG A 96 -0.61 4.30 6.28
CA ARG A 96 -1.26 5.59 6.01
C ARG A 96 -0.30 6.54 5.32
N VAL A 97 -0.83 7.61 4.72
CA VAL A 97 -0.06 8.62 3.98
C VAL A 97 0.84 9.45 4.90
N ASP A 98 0.54 9.49 6.19
CA ASP A 98 1.32 10.14 7.25
C ASP A 98 2.75 9.60 7.39
N MET A 99 3.06 8.43 6.82
CA MET A 99 4.43 7.92 6.77
C MET A 99 5.35 8.71 5.83
N PHE A 100 4.77 9.55 4.95
CA PHE A 100 5.48 10.45 4.06
C PHE A 100 5.43 11.88 4.59
N SER A 101 6.54 12.59 4.42
CA SER A 101 6.62 14.01 4.77
C SER A 101 6.41 14.89 3.55
N ALA A 102 5.79 16.06 3.73
CA ALA A 102 5.66 17.04 2.66
C ALA A 102 7.05 17.44 2.13
N GLY A 103 7.21 17.49 0.80
CA GLY A 103 8.49 17.78 0.14
C GLY A 103 9.43 16.57 0.00
N GLN A 104 9.10 15.42 0.59
CA GLN A 104 9.85 14.19 0.40
C GLN A 104 9.76 13.74 -1.06
N ARG A 105 10.90 13.42 -1.67
CA ARG A 105 10.94 12.79 -2.99
C ARG A 105 10.59 11.31 -2.84
N ILE A 106 9.70 10.83 -3.70
CA ILE A 106 9.21 9.45 -3.69
C ILE A 106 9.39 8.83 -5.07
N ASP A 107 9.60 7.51 -5.09
CA ASP A 107 9.59 6.71 -6.31
C ASP A 107 8.19 6.14 -6.52
N VAL A 108 7.72 6.15 -7.77
CA VAL A 108 6.38 5.67 -8.14
C VAL A 108 6.50 4.63 -9.24
N SER A 109 5.87 3.48 -9.01
CA SER A 109 5.66 2.42 -10.00
C SER A 109 4.16 2.15 -10.13
N GLY A 110 3.63 2.06 -11.35
CA GLY A 110 2.21 1.82 -11.61
C GLY A 110 1.97 1.19 -12.96
#